data_AF-A0AAE4AQQ6-F1
#
_entry.id   AF-A0AAE4AQQ6-F1
#
_cell.length_a   1.000
_cell.length_b   1.000
_cell.length_c   1.000
_cell.angle_alpha   90.00
_cell.angle_beta   90.00
_cell.angle_gamma   90.00
#
_symmetry.space_group_name_H-M   'P 1'
#
loop_
_entity.id
_entity.type
_entity.pdbx_description
1 polymer ?
#
loop_
_entity_poly.entity_id
_entity_poly.type
_entity_poly.pdbx_seq_one_letter_code
_entity_poly.pdbx_strand_id
1 'polypeptide(L)'
;MEYSRASLNPVSPMGGTGVCQKEKRIREILAERNPYGLDLGGKWLDRVFAAYRQPHRYFHTLDHLLSICEQIRETVWEREELAAQLLLTALFHDVVWFPQGGDSEERSEAAYLYILAALGEPLPAEAKESIRRTILSTKYQDDVSELAALFHGYDCRVIIHGDYVDLLAYEFQIFREFQYLNMIDYRKGRSAFFQRFAKRYPQCRSTMNFLIEYLERRRPRVGIYAGTFSPFHIGHLSILEKAEMMFDKVIVAVGINPQKHVERDERLDVSLPFHEVVYFDTLMVDLLEKESAFCDVTLVRGLRNGYDLDYEMNQLCFMQQMRPDTHAVYIPCDKKLEHVSSSALKGMSRFPNLHGRDSFYYPKKFDYFRQPLQELFGF
;
A
#
# COMPACT_ATOMS: atom_id res chain seq x y z
N MET A 1 -11.58 -28.70 -27.16
CA MET A 1 -11.23 -27.27 -27.04
C MET A 1 -11.41 -26.89 -25.58
N GLU A 2 -10.37 -27.12 -24.79
CA GLU A 2 -10.31 -26.74 -23.38
C GLU A 2 -9.92 -25.27 -23.31
N TYR A 3 -10.80 -24.44 -22.74
CA TYR A 3 -10.47 -23.08 -22.38
C TYR A 3 -9.73 -23.09 -21.03
N SER A 4 -8.46 -22.71 -21.07
CA SER A 4 -7.61 -22.45 -19.91
C SER A 4 -8.23 -21.35 -19.06
N ARG A 5 -8.58 -21.67 -17.80
CA ARG A 5 -9.03 -20.71 -16.80
C ARG A 5 -7.81 -20.00 -16.23
N ALA A 6 -7.58 -18.75 -16.63
CA ALA A 6 -6.75 -17.83 -15.85
C ALA A 6 -7.44 -17.63 -14.48
N SER A 7 -6.78 -18.06 -13.42
CA SER A 7 -7.26 -17.98 -12.05
C SER A 7 -7.25 -16.53 -11.56
N LEU A 8 -8.42 -15.89 -11.57
CA LEU A 8 -8.70 -14.75 -10.69
C LEU A 8 -8.75 -15.29 -9.25
N ASN A 9 -7.62 -15.24 -8.54
CA ASN A 9 -7.59 -15.59 -7.13
C ASN A 9 -8.24 -14.45 -6.32
N PRO A 10 -9.34 -14.71 -5.58
CA PRO A 10 -9.77 -13.79 -4.54
C PRO A 10 -8.70 -13.76 -3.46
N VAL A 11 -8.39 -12.56 -2.95
CA VAL A 11 -7.48 -12.36 -1.81
C VAL A 11 -8.03 -13.15 -0.63
N SER A 12 -7.43 -14.32 -0.38
CA SER A 12 -7.81 -15.24 0.67
C SER A 12 -6.89 -15.02 1.87
N PRO A 13 -7.39 -14.92 3.12
CA PRO A 13 -6.57 -14.77 4.32
C PRO A 13 -5.91 -16.09 4.77
N MET A 14 -5.53 -16.96 3.81
CA MET A 14 -4.77 -18.20 4.01
C MET A 14 -3.34 -18.03 3.45
N GLY A 15 -2.68 -16.92 3.81
CA GLY A 15 -1.46 -16.43 3.17
C GLY A 15 -0.14 -17.14 3.49
N GLY A 16 -0.14 -18.26 4.23
CA GLY A 16 1.11 -18.91 4.66
C GLY A 16 1.82 -19.72 3.57
N THR A 17 1.06 -20.51 2.80
CA THR A 17 1.64 -21.51 1.87
C THR A 17 2.01 -20.90 0.51
N GLY A 18 1.18 -20.00 -0.02
CA GLY A 18 1.42 -19.36 -1.32
C GLY A 18 2.56 -18.33 -1.31
N VAL A 19 2.74 -17.60 -0.20
CA VAL A 19 3.84 -16.63 -0.04
C VAL A 19 5.19 -17.35 0.02
N CYS A 20 5.27 -18.42 0.80
CA CYS A 20 6.46 -19.27 0.90
C CYS A 20 6.85 -19.88 -0.46
N GLN A 21 5.86 -20.26 -1.29
CA GLN A 21 6.11 -20.77 -2.65
C GLN A 21 6.71 -19.71 -3.58
N LYS A 22 6.23 -18.46 -3.54
CA LYS A 22 6.75 -17.37 -4.39
C LYS A 22 8.20 -17.03 -4.06
N GLU A 23 8.52 -16.89 -2.78
CA GLU A 23 9.89 -16.62 -2.32
C GLU A 23 10.84 -17.74 -2.71
N LYS A 24 10.39 -18.99 -2.54
CA LYS A 24 11.15 -20.16 -2.99
C LYS A 24 11.40 -20.09 -4.49
N ARG A 25 10.39 -19.78 -5.30
CA ARG A 25 10.52 -19.67 -6.75
C ARG A 25 11.48 -18.54 -7.16
N ILE A 26 11.38 -17.37 -6.54
CA ILE A 26 12.31 -16.25 -6.79
C ILE A 26 13.75 -16.68 -6.42
N ARG A 27 13.95 -17.35 -5.28
CA ARG A 27 15.27 -17.90 -4.91
C ARG A 27 15.80 -18.91 -5.91
N GLU A 28 14.96 -19.79 -6.43
CA GLU A 28 15.34 -20.76 -7.46
C GLU A 28 15.83 -20.04 -8.73
N ILE A 29 15.08 -19.04 -9.23
CA ILE A 29 15.48 -18.23 -10.39
C ILE A 29 16.81 -17.52 -10.12
N LEU A 30 16.95 -16.88 -8.95
CA LEU A 30 18.21 -16.22 -8.57
C LEU A 30 19.38 -17.21 -8.50
N ALA A 31 19.16 -18.41 -7.96
CA ALA A 31 20.21 -19.43 -7.81
C ALA A 31 20.65 -20.02 -9.14
N GLU A 32 19.72 -20.20 -10.08
CA GLU A 32 20.03 -20.59 -11.45
C GLU A 32 20.87 -19.54 -12.19
N ARG A 33 20.88 -18.27 -11.71
CA ARG A 33 21.62 -17.16 -12.31
C ARG A 33 22.35 -16.28 -11.29
N ASN A 34 23.35 -16.87 -10.64
CA ASN A 34 24.15 -16.23 -9.58
C ASN A 34 25.67 -16.18 -9.88
N PRO A 35 26.10 -15.46 -10.94
CA PRO A 35 27.52 -15.37 -11.30
C PRO A 35 28.36 -14.64 -10.23
N TYR A 36 27.73 -13.88 -9.34
CA TYR A 36 28.39 -13.11 -8.27
C TYR A 36 28.54 -13.88 -6.95
N GLY A 37 28.09 -15.13 -6.88
CA GLY A 37 28.26 -15.97 -5.69
C GLY A 37 27.53 -15.45 -4.44
N LEU A 38 26.40 -14.76 -4.60
CA LEU A 38 25.60 -14.24 -3.49
C LEU A 38 25.08 -15.39 -2.61
N ASP A 39 25.14 -15.23 -1.29
CA ASP A 39 24.49 -16.16 -0.36
C ASP A 39 22.97 -15.97 -0.38
N LEU A 40 22.29 -16.69 -1.26
CA LEU A 40 20.83 -16.67 -1.40
C LEU A 40 20.11 -17.41 -0.27
N GLY A 41 20.81 -17.98 0.71
CA GLY A 41 20.25 -18.48 1.97
C GLY A 41 20.33 -17.47 3.11
N GLY A 42 21.03 -16.35 2.90
CA GLY A 42 21.26 -15.32 3.90
C GLY A 42 20.03 -14.49 4.25
N LYS A 43 20.05 -13.92 5.46
CA LYS A 43 18.99 -13.07 6.01
C LYS A 43 18.71 -11.81 5.18
N TRP A 44 19.69 -11.31 4.41
CA TRP A 44 19.50 -10.12 3.58
C TRP A 44 18.33 -10.29 2.60
N LEU A 45 18.20 -11.47 1.99
CA LEU A 45 17.14 -11.76 1.05
C LEU A 45 15.79 -11.94 1.76
N ASP A 46 15.79 -12.46 3.00
CA ASP A 46 14.59 -12.47 3.86
C ASP A 46 14.10 -11.05 4.16
N ARG A 47 15.01 -10.10 4.37
CA ARG A 47 14.68 -8.68 4.58
C ARG A 47 14.09 -8.04 3.33
N VAL A 48 14.67 -8.31 2.15
CA VAL A 48 14.13 -7.86 0.86
C VAL A 48 12.71 -8.40 0.68
N PHE A 49 12.49 -9.70 0.86
CA PHE A 49 11.14 -10.27 0.77
C PHE A 49 10.18 -9.72 1.83
N ALA A 50 10.66 -9.46 3.05
CA ALA A 50 9.85 -8.81 4.08
C ALA A 50 9.36 -7.43 3.64
N ALA A 51 10.19 -6.68 2.91
CA ALA A 51 9.79 -5.39 2.37
C ALA A 51 8.65 -5.51 1.34
N TYR A 52 8.73 -6.47 0.41
CA TYR A 52 7.64 -6.76 -0.56
C TYR A 52 6.37 -7.35 0.07
N ARG A 53 6.43 -7.80 1.34
CA ARG A 53 5.27 -8.25 2.13
C ARG A 53 4.64 -7.15 2.99
N GLN A 54 5.18 -5.92 2.96
CA GLN A 54 4.64 -4.83 3.77
C GLN A 54 3.15 -4.59 3.42
N PRO A 55 2.28 -4.42 4.43
CA PRO A 55 0.82 -4.50 4.28
C PRO A 55 0.18 -3.38 3.43
N HIS A 56 0.94 -2.37 3.05
CA HIS A 56 0.47 -1.27 2.20
C HIS A 56 0.68 -1.53 0.70
N ARG A 57 1.42 -2.59 0.33
CA ARG A 57 1.70 -2.96 -1.06
C ARG A 57 0.59 -3.83 -1.61
N TYR A 58 0.12 -3.49 -2.81
CA TYR A 58 -0.93 -4.21 -3.53
C TYR A 58 -0.54 -4.51 -4.98
N PHE A 59 0.21 -3.62 -5.62
CA PHE A 59 0.85 -3.86 -6.91
C PHE A 59 2.31 -4.27 -6.70
N HIS A 60 3.08 -3.46 -5.96
CA HIS A 60 4.53 -3.64 -5.74
C HIS A 60 4.82 -4.75 -4.71
N THR A 61 4.44 -5.97 -5.05
CA THR A 61 4.42 -7.16 -4.18
C THR A 61 5.36 -8.25 -4.69
N LEU A 62 5.45 -9.36 -3.97
CA LEU A 62 6.15 -10.56 -4.43
C LEU A 62 5.58 -11.12 -5.75
N ASP A 63 4.31 -10.87 -6.07
CA ASP A 63 3.73 -11.30 -7.36
C ASP A 63 4.30 -10.51 -8.54
N HIS A 64 4.42 -9.19 -8.38
CA HIS A 64 5.04 -8.32 -9.39
C HIS A 64 6.52 -8.67 -9.57
N LEU A 65 7.25 -8.81 -8.45
CA LEU A 65 8.65 -9.20 -8.46
C LEU A 65 8.84 -10.56 -9.17
N LEU A 66 8.05 -11.58 -8.82
CA LEU A 66 8.14 -12.89 -9.46
C LEU A 66 7.80 -12.81 -10.96
N SER A 67 6.79 -12.02 -11.33
CA SER A 67 6.46 -11.76 -12.73
C SER A 67 7.68 -11.21 -13.48
N ILE A 68 8.32 -10.17 -12.97
CA ILE A 68 9.55 -9.61 -13.60
C ILE A 68 10.65 -10.68 -13.72
N CYS A 69 10.89 -11.45 -12.65
CA CYS A 69 11.92 -12.50 -12.66
C CYS A 69 11.67 -13.56 -13.76
N GLU A 70 10.43 -14.02 -13.92
CA GLU A 70 10.08 -14.99 -14.97
C GLU A 70 10.24 -14.38 -16.37
N GLN A 71 9.89 -13.11 -16.55
CA GLN A 71 10.09 -12.44 -17.83
C GLN A 71 11.56 -12.32 -18.24
N ILE A 72 12.43 -11.99 -17.28
CA ILE A 72 13.89 -11.97 -17.50
C ILE A 72 14.37 -13.37 -17.91
N ARG A 73 13.88 -14.41 -17.21
CA ARG A 73 14.17 -15.81 -17.51
C ARG A 73 13.68 -16.25 -18.89
N GLU A 74 12.55 -15.75 -19.36
CA GLU A 74 12.03 -16.11 -20.68
C GLU A 74 12.75 -15.43 -21.84
N THR A 75 13.39 -14.27 -21.61
CA THR A 75 13.79 -13.38 -22.71
C THR A 75 15.30 -13.17 -22.84
N VAL A 76 16.08 -13.19 -21.76
CA VAL A 76 17.51 -12.85 -21.78
C VAL A 76 18.40 -13.84 -21.03
N TRP A 77 17.88 -15.03 -20.71
CA TRP A 77 18.53 -15.98 -19.81
C TRP A 77 19.92 -16.48 -20.24
N GLU A 78 20.14 -16.58 -21.54
CA GLU A 78 21.43 -16.99 -22.12
C GLU A 78 22.53 -15.94 -21.92
N ARG A 79 22.16 -14.69 -21.64
CA ARG A 79 23.09 -13.60 -21.35
C ARG A 79 23.32 -13.52 -19.84
N GLU A 80 24.20 -14.40 -19.35
CA GLU A 80 24.34 -14.68 -17.91
C GLU A 80 24.48 -13.42 -17.05
N GLU A 81 25.42 -12.55 -17.39
CA GLU A 81 25.69 -11.34 -16.60
C GLU A 81 24.54 -10.34 -16.67
N LEU A 82 23.97 -10.10 -17.87
CA LEU A 82 22.83 -9.20 -18.04
C LEU A 82 21.60 -9.70 -17.25
N ALA A 83 21.30 -10.99 -17.32
CA ALA A 83 20.18 -11.59 -16.60
C ALA A 83 20.37 -11.44 -15.08
N ALA A 84 21.58 -11.66 -14.56
CA ALA A 84 21.89 -11.46 -13.14
C ALA A 84 21.71 -10.00 -12.72
N GLN A 85 22.21 -9.04 -13.51
CA GLN A 85 22.04 -7.62 -13.20
C GLN A 85 20.57 -7.20 -13.24
N LEU A 86 19.78 -7.66 -14.22
CA LEU A 86 18.33 -7.40 -14.29
C LEU A 86 17.57 -8.00 -13.10
N LEU A 87 17.93 -9.20 -12.65
CA LEU A 87 17.32 -9.82 -11.46
C LEU A 87 17.62 -9.03 -10.19
N LEU A 88 18.84 -8.51 -10.05
CA LEU A 88 19.20 -7.64 -8.93
C LEU A 88 18.45 -6.31 -9.01
N THR A 89 18.37 -5.68 -10.19
CA THR A 89 17.52 -4.50 -10.39
C THR A 89 16.07 -4.79 -10.00
N ALA A 90 15.52 -5.95 -10.39
CA ALA A 90 14.16 -6.35 -10.00
C ALA A 90 13.99 -6.45 -8.49
N LEU A 91 14.94 -7.07 -7.78
CA LEU A 91 14.89 -7.15 -6.32
C LEU A 91 14.89 -5.78 -5.65
N PHE A 92 15.65 -4.83 -6.20
CA PHE A 92 15.95 -3.58 -5.50
C PHE A 92 15.15 -2.36 -5.94
N HIS A 93 14.62 -2.28 -7.18
CA HIS A 93 14.01 -1.05 -7.70
C HIS A 93 12.92 -0.46 -6.78
N ASP A 94 12.03 -1.30 -6.26
CA ASP A 94 10.96 -0.93 -5.33
C ASP A 94 11.09 -1.63 -3.97
N VAL A 95 12.31 -1.99 -3.54
CA VAL A 95 12.50 -2.61 -2.23
C VAL A 95 12.07 -1.67 -1.09
N VAL A 96 12.20 -0.36 -1.28
CA VAL A 96 11.55 0.65 -0.46
C VAL A 96 10.50 1.35 -1.32
N TRP A 97 9.23 1.16 -0.96
CA TRP A 97 8.10 1.77 -1.65
C TRP A 97 7.28 2.51 -0.61
N PHE A 98 7.20 3.83 -0.74
CA PHE A 98 6.30 4.66 0.07
C PHE A 98 5.67 5.69 -0.86
N PRO A 99 4.43 5.47 -1.34
CA PRO A 99 3.86 6.28 -2.42
C PRO A 99 3.68 7.77 -2.05
N GLN A 100 3.71 8.11 -0.75
CA GLN A 100 3.67 9.47 -0.24
C GLN A 100 4.99 10.24 -0.44
N GLY A 101 6.12 9.51 -0.47
CA GLY A 101 7.46 10.06 -0.55
C GLY A 101 7.97 9.99 -1.98
N GLY A 102 8.29 11.14 -2.57
CA GLY A 102 8.90 11.22 -3.90
C GLY A 102 10.38 10.82 -3.91
N ASP A 103 10.81 9.93 -3.01
CA ASP A 103 12.18 9.51 -2.75
C ASP A 103 12.32 7.97 -2.67
N SER A 104 11.31 7.22 -3.13
CA SER A 104 11.30 5.75 -3.05
C SER A 104 12.48 5.12 -3.80
N GLU A 105 12.79 5.62 -5.01
CA GLU A 105 13.91 5.14 -5.83
C GLU A 105 15.27 5.42 -5.17
N GLU A 106 15.45 6.62 -4.61
CA GLU A 106 16.66 6.99 -3.87
C GLU A 106 16.83 6.14 -2.60
N ARG A 107 15.74 5.79 -1.91
CA ARG A 107 15.78 4.92 -0.73
C ARG A 107 16.01 3.46 -1.08
N SER A 108 15.47 3.00 -2.19
CA SER A 108 15.73 1.68 -2.78
C SER A 108 17.19 1.53 -3.19
N GLU A 109 17.77 2.55 -3.83
CA GLU A 109 19.20 2.62 -4.14
C GLU A 109 20.05 2.57 -2.86
N ALA A 110 19.69 3.33 -1.84
CA ALA A 110 20.42 3.32 -0.58
C ALA A 110 20.34 1.95 0.13
N ALA A 111 19.18 1.28 0.06
CA ALA A 111 19.01 -0.09 0.56
C ALA A 111 19.90 -1.09 -0.19
N TYR A 112 19.93 -0.99 -1.52
CA TYR A 112 20.81 -1.79 -2.38
C TYR A 112 22.28 -1.63 -1.99
N LEU A 113 22.77 -0.39 -1.88
CA LEU A 113 24.15 -0.11 -1.49
C LEU A 113 24.47 -0.62 -0.08
N TYR A 114 23.56 -0.41 0.88
CA TYR A 114 23.72 -0.88 2.25
C TYR A 114 23.85 -2.41 2.32
N ILE A 115 22.98 -3.13 1.61
CA ILE A 115 23.00 -4.60 1.58
C ILE A 115 24.28 -5.12 0.91
N LEU A 116 24.70 -4.54 -0.22
CA LEU A 116 25.95 -4.96 -0.88
C LEU A 116 27.18 -4.72 -0.01
N ALA A 117 27.24 -3.59 0.70
CA ALA A 117 28.32 -3.31 1.63
C ALA A 117 28.37 -4.35 2.78
N ALA A 118 27.20 -4.71 3.32
CA ALA A 118 27.08 -5.73 4.36
C ALA A 118 27.44 -7.15 3.86
N LEU A 119 27.30 -7.41 2.56
CA LEU A 119 27.73 -8.66 1.91
C LEU A 119 29.22 -8.66 1.51
N GLY A 120 29.97 -7.59 1.79
CA GLY A 120 31.40 -7.50 1.46
C GLY A 120 31.69 -7.12 0.00
N GLU A 121 30.79 -6.37 -0.65
CA GLU A 121 30.94 -5.87 -2.03
C GLU A 121 31.19 -6.99 -3.07
N PRO A 122 30.27 -7.96 -3.19
CA PRO A 122 30.47 -9.13 -4.06
C PRO A 122 30.41 -8.84 -5.56
N LEU A 123 29.94 -7.66 -5.96
CA LEU A 123 29.76 -7.27 -7.35
C LEU A 123 30.96 -6.47 -7.89
N PRO A 124 31.33 -6.66 -9.18
CA PRO A 124 32.22 -5.73 -9.86
C PRO A 124 31.67 -4.29 -9.85
N ALA A 125 32.55 -3.29 -9.79
CA ALA A 125 32.17 -1.88 -9.69
C ALA A 125 31.27 -1.42 -10.85
N GLU A 126 31.53 -1.89 -12.07
CA GLU A 126 30.74 -1.54 -13.26
C GLU A 126 29.32 -2.09 -13.19
N ALA A 127 29.16 -3.36 -12.81
CA ALA A 127 27.85 -3.99 -12.61
C ALA A 127 27.07 -3.29 -11.48
N LYS A 128 27.76 -2.98 -10.37
CA LYS A 128 27.19 -2.26 -9.24
C LYS A 128 26.60 -0.91 -9.67
N GLU A 129 27.36 -0.12 -10.42
CA GLU A 129 26.93 1.20 -10.90
C GLU A 129 25.84 1.11 -11.98
N SER A 130 25.85 0.09 -12.85
CA SER A 130 24.80 -0.08 -13.86
C SER A 130 23.44 -0.40 -13.22
N ILE A 131 23.42 -1.29 -12.23
CA ILE A 131 22.20 -1.63 -11.46
C ILE A 131 21.71 -0.38 -10.71
N ARG A 132 22.62 0.31 -10.01
CA ARG A 132 22.33 1.55 -9.27
C ARG A 132 21.66 2.61 -10.14
N ARG A 133 22.24 2.91 -11.31
CA ARG A 133 21.67 3.87 -12.26
C ARG A 133 20.31 3.45 -12.77
N THR A 134 20.14 2.15 -13.03
CA THR A 134 18.85 1.64 -13.50
C THR A 134 17.77 1.80 -12.44
N ILE A 135 18.05 1.47 -11.18
CA ILE A 135 17.11 1.66 -10.06
C ILE A 135 16.67 3.12 -9.98
N LEU A 136 17.60 4.08 -10.02
CA LEU A 136 17.28 5.50 -9.99
C LEU A 136 16.47 5.97 -11.21
N SER A 137 16.70 5.35 -12.37
CA SER A 137 16.05 5.72 -13.61
C SER A 137 14.59 5.27 -13.69
N THR A 138 14.08 4.39 -12.82
CA THR A 138 12.67 3.94 -12.86
C THR A 138 11.67 5.09 -12.65
N LYS A 139 12.10 6.15 -11.98
CA LYS A 139 11.34 7.38 -11.73
C LYS A 139 11.03 8.21 -12.99
N TYR A 140 12.06 8.42 -13.83
CA TYR A 140 12.01 9.36 -14.96
C TYR A 140 12.29 8.72 -16.33
N GLN A 141 12.78 7.49 -16.34
CA GLN A 141 13.14 6.71 -17.52
C GLN A 141 14.09 7.47 -18.47
N ASP A 142 15.08 8.14 -17.88
CA ASP A 142 16.09 8.96 -18.53
C ASP A 142 17.38 8.18 -18.88
N ASP A 143 17.61 7.02 -18.27
CA ASP A 143 18.68 6.11 -18.68
C ASP A 143 18.33 5.38 -19.99
N VAL A 144 19.22 5.51 -20.97
CA VAL A 144 19.12 4.92 -22.31
C VAL A 144 19.96 3.65 -22.45
N SER A 145 20.55 3.16 -21.35
CA SER A 145 21.28 1.89 -21.33
C SER A 145 20.37 0.73 -21.71
N GLU A 146 20.96 -0.33 -22.29
CA GLU A 146 20.21 -1.54 -22.64
C GLU A 146 19.54 -2.16 -21.41
N LEU A 147 20.25 -2.19 -20.28
CA LEU A 147 19.74 -2.74 -19.03
C LEU A 147 18.51 -1.97 -18.54
N ALA A 148 18.57 -0.63 -18.54
CA ALA A 148 17.43 0.19 -18.14
C ALA A 148 16.26 0.07 -19.11
N ALA A 149 16.52 0.06 -20.43
CA ALA A 149 15.47 -0.10 -21.43
C ALA A 149 14.73 -1.44 -21.29
N LEU A 150 15.45 -2.54 -21.08
CA LEU A 150 14.86 -3.86 -20.83
C LEU A 150 14.09 -3.87 -19.51
N PHE A 151 14.69 -3.36 -18.44
CA PHE A 151 14.07 -3.35 -17.12
C PHE A 151 12.75 -2.58 -17.10
N HIS A 152 12.72 -1.37 -17.66
CA HIS A 152 11.48 -0.59 -17.80
C HIS A 152 10.41 -1.34 -18.60
N GLY A 153 10.81 -2.12 -19.61
CA GLY A 153 9.89 -2.97 -20.37
C GLY A 153 9.23 -4.04 -19.51
N TYR A 154 10.00 -4.71 -18.64
CA TYR A 154 9.46 -5.74 -17.73
C TYR A 154 8.58 -5.15 -16.64
N ASP A 155 9.04 -4.08 -16.00
CA ASP A 155 8.33 -3.41 -14.91
C ASP A 155 6.99 -2.81 -15.39
N CYS A 156 6.99 -2.13 -16.54
CA CYS A 156 5.80 -1.53 -17.11
C CYS A 156 4.98 -2.49 -18.00
N ARG A 157 5.29 -3.79 -18.07
CA ARG A 157 4.67 -4.72 -19.04
C ARG A 157 3.16 -4.70 -18.99
N VAL A 158 2.57 -4.71 -17.80
CA VAL A 158 1.10 -4.71 -17.64
C VAL A 158 0.47 -3.46 -18.26
N ILE A 159 1.11 -2.30 -18.12
CA ILE A 159 0.60 -1.04 -18.67
C ILE A 159 0.78 -0.98 -20.20
N ILE A 160 1.89 -1.51 -20.71
CA ILE A 160 2.24 -1.45 -22.14
C ILE A 160 1.46 -2.49 -22.95
N HIS A 161 1.30 -3.70 -22.41
CA HIS A 161 0.84 -4.88 -23.14
C HIS A 161 -0.41 -5.56 -22.55
N GLY A 162 -0.86 -5.14 -21.35
CA GLY A 162 -2.03 -5.72 -20.71
C GLY A 162 -3.32 -5.44 -21.50
N ASP A 163 -4.25 -6.40 -21.43
CA ASP A 163 -5.59 -6.18 -21.94
C ASP A 163 -6.41 -5.31 -20.99
N TYR A 164 -7.66 -5.01 -21.35
CA TYR A 164 -8.53 -4.17 -20.50
C TYR A 164 -8.78 -4.77 -19.11
N VAL A 165 -8.79 -6.09 -18.97
CA VAL A 165 -9.00 -6.76 -17.68
C VAL A 165 -7.75 -6.64 -16.81
N ASP A 166 -6.58 -6.88 -17.40
CA ASP A 166 -5.29 -6.72 -16.72
C ASP A 166 -5.11 -5.28 -16.21
N LEU A 167 -5.47 -4.30 -17.06
CA LEU A 167 -5.33 -2.88 -16.74
C LEU A 167 -6.28 -2.42 -15.64
N LEU A 168 -7.51 -2.95 -15.59
CA LEU A 168 -8.44 -2.67 -14.49
C LEU A 168 -7.96 -3.30 -13.19
N ALA A 169 -7.39 -4.50 -13.23
CA ALA A 169 -6.80 -5.16 -12.07
C ALA A 169 -5.59 -4.36 -11.55
N TYR A 170 -4.70 -3.94 -12.45
CA TYR A 170 -3.58 -3.04 -12.16
C TYR A 170 -4.05 -1.75 -11.48
N GLU A 171 -5.02 -1.06 -12.08
CA GLU A 171 -5.49 0.22 -11.54
C GLU A 171 -6.20 0.05 -10.19
N PHE A 172 -6.87 -1.09 -9.96
CA PHE A 172 -7.41 -1.41 -8.65
C PHE A 172 -6.30 -1.59 -7.60
N GLN A 173 -5.23 -2.30 -7.92
CA GLN A 173 -4.09 -2.47 -7.01
C GLN A 173 -3.40 -1.13 -6.71
N ILE A 174 -3.15 -0.31 -7.73
CA ILE A 174 -2.59 1.03 -7.52
C ILE A 174 -3.52 1.88 -6.66
N PHE A 175 -4.83 1.85 -6.91
CA PHE A 175 -5.78 2.58 -6.05
C PHE A 175 -5.65 2.20 -4.58
N ARG A 176 -5.40 0.92 -4.28
CA ARG A 176 -5.21 0.42 -2.91
C ARG A 176 -3.90 0.88 -2.25
N GLU A 177 -2.86 1.22 -3.02
CA GLU A 177 -1.60 1.77 -2.46
C GLU A 177 -1.69 3.28 -2.19
N PHE A 178 -2.53 4.00 -2.94
CA PHE A 178 -2.69 5.45 -2.84
C PHE A 178 -3.91 5.87 -1.99
N GLN A 179 -4.31 5.03 -1.03
CA GLN A 179 -5.46 5.27 -0.17
C GLN A 179 -5.32 6.49 0.76
N TYR A 180 -4.12 7.06 0.88
CA TYR A 180 -3.85 8.30 1.61
C TYR A 180 -4.31 9.56 0.86
N LEU A 181 -4.51 9.49 -0.46
CA LEU A 181 -5.00 10.61 -1.26
C LEU A 181 -6.53 10.68 -1.24
N ASN A 182 -7.06 11.90 -1.25
CA ASN A 182 -8.47 12.11 -1.60
C ASN A 182 -8.71 11.76 -3.08
N MET A 183 -9.97 11.54 -3.45
CA MET A 183 -10.32 11.09 -4.80
C MET A 183 -10.00 12.10 -5.90
N ILE A 184 -10.01 13.40 -5.60
CA ILE A 184 -9.70 14.45 -6.57
C ILE A 184 -8.22 14.38 -6.95
N ASP A 185 -7.35 14.35 -5.95
CA ASP A 185 -5.90 14.29 -6.13
C ASP A 185 -5.48 12.97 -6.76
N TYR A 186 -6.08 11.85 -6.33
CA TYR A 186 -5.84 10.54 -6.95
C TYR A 186 -6.14 10.55 -8.44
N ARG A 187 -7.36 10.95 -8.83
CA ARG A 187 -7.77 11.00 -10.25
C ARG A 187 -6.86 11.91 -11.07
N LYS A 188 -6.59 13.12 -10.56
CA LYS A 188 -5.71 14.08 -11.23
C LYS A 188 -4.31 13.51 -11.46
N GLY A 189 -3.72 12.92 -10.43
CA GLY A 189 -2.38 12.32 -10.48
C GLY A 189 -2.31 11.16 -11.47
N ARG A 190 -3.27 10.23 -11.40
CA ARG A 190 -3.34 9.06 -12.29
C ARG A 190 -3.61 9.44 -13.74
N SER A 191 -4.57 10.35 -14.01
CA SER A 191 -4.82 10.83 -15.37
C SER A 191 -3.58 11.52 -15.96
N ALA A 192 -2.87 12.34 -15.17
CA ALA A 192 -1.62 12.95 -15.62
C ALA A 192 -0.52 11.91 -15.90
N PHE A 193 -0.42 10.87 -15.08
CA PHE A 193 0.49 9.74 -15.32
C PHE A 193 0.17 9.05 -16.65
N PHE A 194 -1.09 8.65 -16.88
CA PHE A 194 -1.50 7.97 -18.11
C PHE A 194 -1.31 8.82 -19.37
N GLN A 195 -1.57 10.13 -19.29
CA GLN A 195 -1.32 11.06 -20.40
C GLN A 195 0.17 11.14 -20.76
N ARG A 196 1.05 11.24 -19.75
CA ARG A 196 2.50 11.22 -19.99
C ARG A 196 2.95 9.88 -20.55
N PHE A 197 2.43 8.78 -20.00
CA PHE A 197 2.75 7.43 -20.43
C PHE A 197 2.33 7.18 -21.89
N ALA A 198 1.12 7.57 -22.28
CA ALA A 198 0.62 7.47 -23.66
C ALA A 198 1.39 8.33 -24.67
N LYS A 199 2.03 9.42 -24.21
CA LYS A 199 2.92 10.23 -25.04
C LYS A 199 4.25 9.53 -25.28
N ARG A 200 4.79 8.86 -24.26
CA ARG A 200 6.04 8.10 -24.32
C ARG A 200 5.90 6.79 -25.09
N TYR A 201 4.77 6.11 -24.93
CA TYR A 201 4.45 4.81 -25.53
C TYR A 201 3.16 4.93 -26.38
N PRO A 202 3.25 5.43 -27.63
CA PRO A 202 2.08 5.64 -28.48
C PRO A 202 1.22 4.39 -28.71
N GLN A 203 1.82 3.20 -28.64
CA GLN A 203 1.15 1.92 -28.81
C GLN A 203 0.07 1.64 -27.75
N CYS A 204 0.22 2.17 -26.52
CA CYS A 204 -0.77 1.99 -25.45
C CYS A 204 -1.74 3.18 -25.31
N ARG A 205 -1.77 4.11 -26.28
CA ARG A 205 -2.61 5.32 -26.18
C ARG A 205 -4.09 5.00 -26.00
N SER A 206 -4.61 4.00 -26.72
CA SER A 206 -6.02 3.59 -26.62
C SER A 206 -6.35 3.06 -25.23
N THR A 207 -5.51 2.19 -24.67
CA THR A 207 -5.69 1.61 -23.34
C THR A 207 -5.49 2.63 -22.23
N MET A 208 -4.56 3.58 -22.37
CA MET A 208 -4.40 4.68 -21.42
C MET A 208 -5.61 5.63 -21.41
N ASN A 209 -6.17 5.95 -22.59
CA ASN A 209 -7.40 6.73 -22.68
C ASN A 209 -8.59 6.02 -22.02
N PHE A 210 -8.68 4.70 -22.19
CA PHE A 210 -9.68 3.89 -21.49
C PHE A 210 -9.55 4.00 -19.96
N LEU A 211 -8.34 3.92 -19.40
CA LEU A 211 -8.14 4.07 -17.95
C LEU A 211 -8.49 5.47 -17.45
N ILE A 212 -8.20 6.52 -18.23
CA ILE A 212 -8.61 7.89 -17.92
C ILE A 212 -10.15 8.00 -17.87
N GLU A 213 -10.85 7.49 -18.89
CA GLU A 213 -12.32 7.50 -18.93
C GLU A 213 -12.93 6.66 -17.78
N TYR A 214 -12.33 5.51 -17.47
CA TYR A 214 -12.71 4.70 -16.32
C TYR A 214 -12.59 5.49 -15.02
N LEU A 215 -11.48 6.17 -14.78
CA LEU A 215 -11.27 6.96 -13.56
C LEU A 215 -12.24 8.13 -13.41
N GLU A 216 -12.61 8.78 -14.52
CA GLU A 216 -13.60 9.86 -14.52
C GLU A 216 -14.99 9.37 -14.12
N ARG A 217 -15.36 8.16 -14.54
CA ARG A 217 -16.70 7.58 -14.34
C ARG A 217 -16.83 6.70 -13.10
N ARG A 218 -15.74 6.11 -12.61
CA ARG A 218 -15.76 5.19 -11.46
C ARG A 218 -16.20 5.92 -10.20
N ARG A 219 -17.30 5.49 -9.59
CA ARG A 219 -17.72 5.91 -8.24
C ARG A 219 -17.36 4.80 -7.23
N PRO A 220 -16.20 4.90 -6.54
CA PRO A 220 -15.85 3.89 -5.53
C PRO A 220 -16.79 3.97 -4.33
N ARG A 221 -17.00 2.82 -3.68
CA ARG A 221 -17.70 2.75 -2.40
C ARG A 221 -16.75 3.17 -1.30
N VAL A 222 -17.09 4.24 -0.59
CA VAL A 222 -16.25 4.83 0.44
C VAL A 222 -16.90 4.72 1.81
N GLY A 223 -16.23 4.06 2.74
CA GLY A 223 -16.61 4.06 4.14
C GLY A 223 -16.05 5.29 4.85
N ILE A 224 -16.89 6.11 5.47
CA ILE A 224 -16.46 7.21 6.33
C ILE A 224 -16.44 6.70 7.77
N TYR A 225 -15.27 6.27 8.24
CA TYR A 225 -15.09 5.79 9.61
C TYR A 225 -14.87 6.95 10.56
N ALA A 226 -15.95 7.39 11.20
CA ALA A 226 -15.93 8.58 12.02
C ALA A 226 -15.73 8.29 13.51
N GLY A 227 -14.94 9.12 14.18
CA GLY A 227 -14.67 9.01 15.61
C GLY A 227 -13.85 10.21 16.12
N THR A 228 -13.62 10.24 17.44
CA THR A 228 -12.69 11.23 18.02
C THR A 228 -11.25 10.73 18.07
N PHE A 229 -11.06 9.40 18.00
CA PHE A 229 -9.77 8.71 17.91
C PHE A 229 -8.68 9.27 18.83
N SER A 230 -9.03 9.54 20.10
CA SER A 230 -8.14 10.25 21.02
C SER A 230 -7.92 9.41 22.29
N PRO A 231 -6.97 8.45 22.30
CA PRO A 231 -6.09 8.07 21.18
C PRO A 231 -6.68 6.98 20.27
N PHE A 232 -6.11 6.82 19.09
CA PHE A 232 -6.35 5.66 18.20
C PHE A 232 -5.72 4.39 18.79
N HIS A 233 -6.40 3.25 18.69
CA HIS A 233 -6.03 2.02 19.41
C HIS A 233 -6.41 0.77 18.63
N ILE A 234 -5.95 -0.41 19.07
CA ILE A 234 -6.16 -1.70 18.38
C ILE A 234 -7.64 -2.04 18.11
N GLY A 235 -8.56 -1.64 19.01
CA GLY A 235 -10.00 -1.74 18.76
C GLY A 235 -10.46 -0.94 17.53
N HIS A 236 -9.96 0.29 17.36
CA HIS A 236 -10.27 1.10 16.18
C HIS A 236 -9.67 0.50 14.91
N LEU A 237 -8.44 -0.02 14.99
CA LEU A 237 -7.79 -0.71 13.87
C LEU A 237 -8.59 -1.94 13.42
N SER A 238 -9.08 -2.77 14.36
CA SER A 238 -9.90 -3.94 14.02
C SER A 238 -11.17 -3.56 13.27
N ILE A 239 -11.84 -2.47 13.66
CA ILE A 239 -13.01 -1.96 12.93
C ILE A 239 -12.63 -1.42 11.55
N LEU A 240 -11.53 -0.66 11.47
CA LEU A 240 -11.02 -0.14 10.19
C LEU A 240 -10.71 -1.28 9.21
N GLU A 241 -9.99 -2.30 9.63
CA GLU A 241 -9.64 -3.46 8.79
C GLU A 241 -10.89 -4.23 8.32
N LYS A 242 -11.92 -4.33 9.17
CA LYS A 242 -13.22 -4.89 8.76
C LYS A 242 -13.93 -4.03 7.72
N ALA A 243 -13.90 -2.72 7.89
CA ALA A 243 -14.47 -1.79 6.92
C ALA A 243 -13.72 -1.87 5.57
N GLU A 244 -12.40 -2.01 5.58
CA GLU A 244 -11.57 -2.14 4.37
C GLU A 244 -11.86 -3.39 3.54
N MET A 245 -12.50 -4.41 4.13
CA MET A 245 -13.01 -5.58 3.41
C MET A 245 -14.35 -5.33 2.72
N MET A 246 -15.09 -4.30 3.14
CA MET A 246 -16.45 -3.99 2.64
C MET A 246 -16.47 -2.84 1.64
N PHE A 247 -15.48 -1.94 1.72
CA PHE A 247 -15.40 -0.73 0.93
C PHE A 247 -14.14 -0.71 0.06
N ASP A 248 -14.24 -0.04 -1.09
CA ASP A 248 -13.08 0.18 -1.96
C ASP A 248 -12.02 1.03 -1.25
N LYS A 249 -12.49 1.99 -0.44
CA LYS A 249 -11.70 2.93 0.36
C LYS A 249 -12.38 3.25 1.68
N VAL A 250 -11.60 3.47 2.73
CA VAL A 250 -12.10 3.93 4.04
C VAL A 250 -11.37 5.21 4.43
N ILE A 251 -12.13 6.28 4.66
CA ILE A 251 -11.62 7.56 5.17
C ILE A 251 -11.81 7.58 6.67
N VAL A 252 -10.75 7.88 7.41
CA VAL A 252 -10.81 8.03 8.87
C VAL A 252 -11.13 9.48 9.20
N ALA A 253 -12.37 9.74 9.63
CA ALA A 253 -12.88 11.08 9.89
C ALA A 253 -12.81 11.42 11.39
N VAL A 254 -11.90 12.33 11.75
CA VAL A 254 -11.66 12.78 13.11
C VAL A 254 -12.50 14.03 13.40
N GLY A 255 -13.53 13.89 14.23
CA GLY A 255 -14.37 15.02 14.63
C GLY A 255 -13.72 15.87 15.70
N ILE A 256 -13.52 17.16 15.40
CA ILE A 256 -13.05 18.17 16.36
C ILE A 256 -14.28 18.76 17.04
N ASN A 257 -14.43 18.51 18.35
CA ASN A 257 -15.54 19.07 19.11
C ASN A 257 -15.10 20.43 19.70
N PRO A 258 -15.72 21.57 19.35
CA PRO A 258 -15.33 22.88 19.85
C PRO A 258 -15.39 23.02 21.39
N GLN A 259 -16.23 22.20 22.05
CA GLN A 259 -16.42 22.22 23.51
C GLN A 259 -15.48 21.28 24.27
N LYS A 260 -14.77 20.38 23.56
CA LYS A 260 -13.75 19.51 24.14
C LYS A 260 -12.43 19.91 23.52
N HIS A 261 -11.43 20.33 24.30
CA HIS A 261 -10.07 20.49 23.77
C HIS A 261 -9.54 19.12 23.29
N VAL A 262 -9.85 18.77 22.04
CA VAL A 262 -9.34 17.58 21.36
C VAL A 262 -8.12 18.05 20.61
N GLU A 263 -6.96 17.90 21.24
CA GLU A 263 -5.69 18.07 20.55
C GLU A 263 -5.56 17.00 19.47
N ARG A 264 -4.99 17.39 18.32
CA ARG A 264 -4.67 16.48 17.23
C ARG A 264 -3.78 15.37 17.78
N ASP A 265 -4.24 14.12 17.70
CA ASP A 265 -3.41 12.98 18.08
C ASP A 265 -2.34 12.75 17.00
N GLU A 266 -1.13 13.27 17.23
CA GLU A 266 0.01 13.07 16.35
C GLU A 266 0.33 11.58 16.12
N ARG A 267 -0.13 10.69 17.01
CA ARG A 267 0.05 9.24 16.86
C ARG A 267 -0.80 8.66 15.74
N LEU A 268 -1.88 9.34 15.34
CA LEU A 268 -2.77 8.86 14.29
C LEU A 268 -2.05 8.84 12.93
N ASP A 269 -1.31 9.89 12.61
CA ASP A 269 -0.53 10.01 11.37
C ASP A 269 0.57 8.93 11.29
N VAL A 270 1.11 8.50 12.44
CA VAL A 270 2.08 7.39 12.53
C VAL A 270 1.38 6.03 12.39
N SER A 271 0.19 5.92 12.95
CA SER A 271 -0.55 4.66 13.02
C SER A 271 -1.24 4.32 11.71
N LEU A 272 -1.48 5.30 10.83
CA LEU A 272 -2.22 5.15 9.58
C LEU A 272 -1.59 5.96 8.42
N PRO A 273 -0.29 5.81 8.13
CA PRO A 273 0.39 6.65 7.13
C PRO A 273 -0.13 6.43 5.70
N PHE A 274 -0.76 5.27 5.44
CA PHE A 274 -1.29 4.89 4.12
C PHE A 274 -2.80 5.13 3.99
N HIS A 275 -3.42 5.79 4.97
CA HIS A 275 -4.86 6.08 4.97
C HIS A 275 -5.13 7.57 4.84
N GLU A 276 -6.26 7.90 4.25
CA GLU A 276 -6.75 9.27 4.28
C GLU A 276 -7.37 9.55 5.64
N VAL A 277 -6.77 10.48 6.36
CA VAL A 277 -7.26 10.98 7.65
C VAL A 277 -7.76 12.41 7.44
N VAL A 278 -9.04 12.63 7.70
CA VAL A 278 -9.68 13.94 7.56
C VAL A 278 -10.09 14.45 8.94
N TYR A 279 -9.66 15.66 9.27
CA TYR A 279 -10.13 16.38 10.44
C TYR A 279 -11.24 17.34 10.02
N PHE A 280 -12.34 17.35 10.76
CA PHE A 280 -13.46 18.25 10.47
C PHE A 280 -14.05 18.81 11.77
N ASP A 281 -14.49 20.06 11.71
CA ASP A 281 -15.15 20.81 12.79
C ASP A 281 -16.60 21.22 12.42
N THR A 282 -17.09 20.74 11.28
CA THR A 282 -18.46 20.94 10.76
C THR A 282 -19.39 19.78 11.14
N LEU A 283 -20.63 19.76 10.63
CA LEU A 283 -21.51 18.62 10.81
C LEU A 283 -21.01 17.42 9.98
N MET A 284 -21.28 16.21 10.48
CA MET A 284 -20.96 14.96 9.76
C MET A 284 -21.63 14.94 8.38
N VAL A 285 -22.85 15.44 8.27
CA VAL A 285 -23.60 15.48 6.99
C VAL A 285 -22.90 16.35 5.94
N ASP A 286 -22.21 17.43 6.35
CA ASP A 286 -21.47 18.29 5.42
C ASP A 286 -20.25 17.56 4.86
N LEU A 287 -19.56 16.77 5.70
CA LEU A 287 -18.46 15.91 5.25
C LEU A 287 -18.96 14.82 4.30
N LEU A 288 -20.07 14.15 4.64
CA LEU A 288 -20.69 13.16 3.76
C LEU A 288 -21.08 13.77 2.41
N GLU A 289 -21.63 14.98 2.40
CA GLU A 289 -21.98 15.71 1.18
C GLU A 289 -20.76 15.99 0.30
N LYS A 290 -19.71 16.57 0.91
CA LYS A 290 -18.46 16.87 0.21
C LYS A 290 -17.86 15.63 -0.46
N GLU A 291 -17.75 14.52 0.28
CA GLU A 291 -17.12 13.30 -0.24
C GLU A 291 -18.01 12.53 -1.24
N SER A 292 -19.33 12.80 -1.25
CA SER A 292 -20.28 12.21 -2.21
C SER A 292 -20.17 12.73 -3.64
N ALA A 293 -19.40 13.80 -3.87
CA ALA A 293 -19.23 14.36 -5.21
C ALA A 293 -18.70 13.31 -6.21
N PHE A 294 -17.75 12.49 -5.77
CA PHE A 294 -17.05 11.51 -6.61
C PHE A 294 -17.21 10.06 -6.15
N CYS A 295 -17.84 9.84 -4.99
CA CYS A 295 -17.90 8.54 -4.33
C CYS A 295 -19.32 8.19 -3.89
N ASP A 296 -19.55 6.91 -3.66
CA ASP A 296 -20.75 6.43 -2.97
C ASP A 296 -20.38 6.21 -1.50
N VAL A 297 -20.77 7.17 -0.65
CA VAL A 297 -20.33 7.22 0.75
C VAL A 297 -21.28 6.47 1.68
N THR A 298 -20.73 5.83 2.70
CA THR A 298 -21.50 5.20 3.78
C THR A 298 -20.80 5.47 5.10
N LEU A 299 -21.55 5.90 6.11
CA LEU A 299 -21.00 6.11 7.45
C LEU A 299 -20.63 4.75 8.07
N VAL A 300 -19.44 4.65 8.63
CA VAL A 300 -18.98 3.44 9.33
C VAL A 300 -18.85 3.75 10.82
N ARG A 301 -19.45 2.90 11.66
CA ARG A 301 -19.38 2.99 13.12
C ARG A 301 -19.02 1.64 13.74
N GLY A 302 -18.15 1.68 14.74
CA GLY A 302 -17.86 0.53 15.59
C GLY A 302 -18.82 0.46 16.77
N LEU A 303 -19.35 -0.72 17.08
CA LEU A 303 -20.24 -0.94 18.23
C LEU A 303 -19.59 -1.88 19.23
N ARG A 304 -19.58 -1.53 20.52
CA ARG A 304 -19.12 -2.45 21.58
C ARG A 304 -20.27 -3.22 22.20
N ASN A 305 -21.41 -2.57 22.38
CA ASN A 305 -22.58 -3.14 23.05
C ASN A 305 -23.89 -2.51 22.54
N GLY A 306 -25.02 -2.90 23.13
CA GLY A 306 -26.34 -2.40 22.77
C GLY A 306 -26.54 -0.90 23.03
N TYR A 307 -25.91 -0.32 24.04
CA TYR A 307 -26.03 1.12 24.33
C TYR A 307 -25.40 1.98 23.23
N ASP A 308 -24.24 1.54 22.69
CA ASP A 308 -23.62 2.22 21.55
C ASP A 308 -24.56 2.18 20.32
N LEU A 309 -25.28 1.07 20.11
CA LEU A 309 -26.23 0.94 18.99
C LEU A 309 -27.38 1.94 19.13
N ASP A 310 -28.02 2.00 20.29
CA ASP A 310 -29.16 2.92 20.52
C ASP A 310 -28.75 4.38 20.31
N TYR A 311 -27.56 4.76 20.80
CA TYR A 311 -27.02 6.10 20.59
C TYR A 311 -26.80 6.39 19.10
N GLU A 312 -26.14 5.49 18.37
CA GLU A 312 -25.82 5.70 16.96
C GLU A 312 -27.04 5.63 16.04
N MET A 313 -28.06 4.83 16.37
CA MET A 313 -29.35 4.82 15.65
C MET A 313 -30.04 6.18 15.74
N ASN A 314 -30.06 6.78 16.93
CA ASN A 314 -30.62 8.12 17.11
C ASN A 314 -29.84 9.16 16.30
N GLN A 315 -28.51 9.10 16.29
CA GLN A 315 -27.67 9.98 15.46
C GLN A 315 -27.98 9.82 13.97
N LEU A 316 -28.16 8.59 13.48
CA LEU A 316 -28.52 8.33 12.09
C LEU A 316 -29.86 9.00 11.72
N CYS A 317 -30.87 8.91 12.58
CA CYS A 317 -32.16 9.56 12.34
C CYS A 317 -32.03 11.09 12.18
N PHE A 318 -31.22 11.75 13.04
CA PHE A 318 -30.94 13.18 12.89
C PHE A 318 -30.26 13.49 11.55
N MET A 319 -29.27 12.69 11.16
CA MET A 319 -28.58 12.88 9.88
C MET A 319 -29.51 12.67 8.68
N GLN A 320 -30.40 11.68 8.74
CA GLN A 320 -31.39 11.41 7.68
C GLN A 320 -32.43 12.52 7.53
N GLN A 321 -32.75 13.26 8.60
CA GLN A 321 -33.59 14.45 8.47
C GLN A 321 -32.91 15.57 7.67
N MET A 322 -31.59 15.69 7.75
CA MET A 322 -30.82 16.71 7.03
C MET A 322 -30.40 16.25 5.63
N ARG A 323 -30.04 14.97 5.50
CA ARG A 323 -29.61 14.30 4.26
C ARG A 323 -30.26 12.92 4.18
N PRO A 324 -31.44 12.79 3.54
CA PRO A 324 -32.24 11.56 3.52
C PRO A 324 -31.52 10.30 3.07
N ASP A 325 -30.60 10.40 2.12
CA ASP A 325 -29.84 9.27 1.57
C ASP A 325 -28.64 8.85 2.45
N THR A 326 -28.60 9.28 3.72
CA THR A 326 -27.54 8.88 4.64
C THR A 326 -27.72 7.44 5.07
N HIS A 327 -26.73 6.61 4.75
CA HIS A 327 -26.63 5.22 5.18
C HIS A 327 -25.49 5.03 6.18
N ALA A 328 -25.69 4.11 7.13
CA ALA A 328 -24.66 3.72 8.07
C ALA A 328 -24.51 2.19 8.15
N VAL A 329 -23.27 1.74 8.30
CA VAL A 329 -22.89 0.37 8.58
C VAL A 329 -22.29 0.31 9.98
N TYR A 330 -22.77 -0.65 10.77
CA TYR A 330 -22.35 -0.89 12.13
C TYR A 330 -21.56 -2.17 12.21
N ILE A 331 -20.31 -2.06 12.68
CA ILE A 331 -19.39 -3.19 12.78
C ILE A 331 -19.21 -3.53 14.26
N PRO A 332 -19.57 -4.75 14.70
CA PRO A 332 -19.33 -5.16 16.07
C PRO A 332 -17.83 -5.28 16.36
N CYS A 333 -17.43 -4.74 17.51
CA CYS A 333 -16.08 -4.87 18.03
C CYS A 333 -15.78 -6.35 18.35
N ASP A 334 -14.52 -6.75 18.18
CA ASP A 334 -14.11 -8.08 18.63
C ASP A 334 -14.28 -8.18 20.15
N LYS A 335 -14.90 -9.26 20.62
CA LYS A 335 -15.15 -9.48 22.06
C LYS A 335 -13.88 -9.35 22.92
N LYS A 336 -12.72 -9.75 22.38
CA LYS A 336 -11.42 -9.62 23.05
C LYS A 336 -10.95 -8.17 23.24
N LEU A 337 -11.51 -7.21 22.49
CA LEU A 337 -11.16 -5.79 22.49
C LEU A 337 -12.25 -4.89 23.09
N GLU A 338 -13.38 -5.46 23.52
CA GLU A 338 -14.55 -4.71 24.02
C GLU A 338 -14.22 -3.81 25.23
N HIS A 339 -13.26 -4.24 26.05
CA HIS A 339 -12.77 -3.50 27.22
C HIS A 339 -11.85 -2.32 26.87
N VAL A 340 -11.36 -2.22 25.63
CA VAL A 340 -10.44 -1.17 25.19
C VAL A 340 -11.25 0.06 24.80
N SER A 341 -10.94 1.20 25.42
CA SER A 341 -11.54 2.48 25.05
C SER A 341 -10.54 3.63 25.18
N SER A 342 -10.68 4.64 24.34
CA SER A 342 -9.91 5.88 24.44
C SER A 342 -9.97 6.53 25.82
N SER A 343 -11.13 6.49 26.49
CA SER A 343 -11.30 7.01 27.86
C SER A 343 -10.47 6.23 28.88
N ALA A 344 -10.42 4.89 28.78
CA ALA A 344 -9.60 4.06 29.66
C ALA A 344 -8.11 4.33 29.44
N LEU A 345 -7.67 4.42 28.17
CA LEU A 345 -6.27 4.71 27.83
C LEU A 345 -5.84 6.11 28.27
N LYS A 346 -6.70 7.12 28.12
CA LYS A 346 -6.48 8.47 28.68
C LYS A 346 -6.41 8.48 30.20
N GLY A 347 -7.20 7.63 30.86
CA GLY A 347 -7.11 7.44 32.31
C GLY A 347 -5.76 6.87 32.71
N MET A 348 -5.29 5.85 31.99
CA MET A 348 -3.97 5.23 32.20
C MET A 348 -2.81 6.19 31.94
N SER A 349 -2.87 7.00 30.88
CA SER A 349 -1.79 7.93 30.50
C SER A 349 -1.53 9.04 31.52
N ARG A 350 -2.43 9.25 32.48
CA ARG A 350 -2.25 10.20 33.60
C ARG A 350 -1.32 9.66 34.69
N PHE A 351 -1.00 8.37 34.67
CA PHE A 351 -0.06 7.79 35.62
C PHE A 351 1.38 7.88 35.08
N PRO A 352 2.35 8.37 35.87
CA PRO A 352 3.70 8.67 35.38
C PRO A 352 4.54 7.44 35.00
N ASN A 353 4.25 6.26 35.57
CA ASN A 353 5.11 5.08 35.48
C ASN A 353 4.41 3.88 34.81
N LEU A 354 4.00 4.07 33.55
CA LEU A 354 3.38 2.98 32.76
C LEU A 354 4.39 1.91 32.34
N HIS A 355 5.69 2.24 32.18
CA HIS A 355 6.74 1.30 31.72
C HIS A 355 6.35 0.52 30.46
N GLY A 356 5.64 1.15 29.52
CA GLY A 356 5.19 0.50 28.28
C GLY A 356 4.08 -0.54 28.44
N ARG A 357 3.45 -0.64 29.62
CA ARG A 357 2.31 -1.53 29.90
C ARG A 357 1.04 -1.16 29.12
N ASP A 358 1.05 -0.07 28.37
CA ASP A 358 -0.02 0.35 27.47
C ASP A 358 0.32 0.10 25.99
N SER A 359 1.58 -0.23 25.67
CA SER A 359 2.08 -0.35 24.29
C SER A 359 1.34 -1.37 23.44
N PHE A 360 0.75 -2.41 24.04
CA PHE A 360 -0.01 -3.43 23.32
C PHE A 360 -1.42 -2.97 22.92
N TYR A 361 -1.89 -1.83 23.41
CA TYR A 361 -3.17 -1.24 22.98
C TYR A 361 -3.04 -0.33 21.75
N TYR A 362 -1.82 -0.02 21.31
CA TYR A 362 -1.59 0.80 20.13
C TYR A 362 -1.21 -0.07 18.91
N PRO A 363 -1.68 0.28 17.70
CA PRO A 363 -1.27 -0.37 16.47
C PRO A 363 0.24 -0.39 16.28
N LYS A 364 0.75 -1.52 15.76
CA LYS A 364 2.15 -1.68 15.31
C LYS A 364 2.28 -2.04 13.83
N LYS A 365 1.16 -2.03 13.10
CA LYS A 365 1.03 -2.55 11.73
C LYS A 365 1.97 -1.85 10.75
N PHE A 366 2.26 -0.56 10.99
CA PHE A 366 3.05 0.29 10.10
C PHE A 366 4.32 0.85 10.75
N ASP A 367 4.82 0.24 11.84
CA ASP A 367 6.02 0.73 12.54
C ASP A 367 7.24 0.85 11.61
N TYR A 368 7.32 0.00 10.58
CA TYR A 368 8.37 0.02 9.55
C TYR A 368 8.43 1.33 8.74
N PHE A 369 7.35 2.11 8.67
CA PHE A 369 7.26 3.31 7.82
C PHE A 369 8.28 4.39 8.22
N ARG A 370 8.62 4.47 9.52
CA ARG A 370 9.60 5.44 10.06
C ARG A 370 10.95 4.83 10.40
N GLN A 371 11.12 3.53 10.16
CA GLN A 371 12.37 2.86 10.49
C GLN A 371 13.48 3.33 9.54
N PRO A 372 14.69 3.59 10.07
CA PRO A 372 15.85 3.84 9.23
C PRO A 372 16.22 2.58 8.45
N LEU A 373 16.94 2.73 7.34
CA LEU A 373 17.34 1.61 6.48
C LEU A 373 18.08 0.51 7.23
N GLN A 374 18.88 0.88 8.23
CA GLN A 374 19.63 -0.05 9.08
C GLN A 374 18.71 -0.96 9.91
N GLU A 375 17.55 -0.47 10.35
CA GLU A 375 16.57 -1.29 11.08
C GLU A 375 15.79 -2.20 10.13
N LEU A 376 15.46 -1.69 8.93
CA LEU A 376 14.73 -2.45 7.91
C LEU A 376 15.57 -3.60 7.33
N PHE A 377 16.83 -3.32 7.03
CA PHE A 377 17.70 -4.21 6.24
C PHE A 377 18.94 -4.70 6.99
N GLY A 378 19.13 -4.37 8.28
CA GLY A 378 20.22 -4.93 9.09
C GLY A 378 20.02 -6.43 9.38
N PHE A 379 21.08 -7.24 9.24
CA PHE A 379 21.02 -8.70 9.40
C PHE A 379 22.18 -9.33 10.16
#